data_AF-A0A820RFA7-F1
#
_entry.id   AF-A0A820RFA7-F1
#
_cell.length_a   1.000
_cell.length_b   1.000
_cell.length_c   1.000
_cell.angle_alpha   90.00
_cell.angle_beta   90.00
_cell.angle_gamma   90.00
#
_symmetry.space_group_name_H-M   'P 1'
#
loop_
_entity.id
_entity.type
_entity.pdbx_description
1 polymer ?
#
loop_
_entity_poly.entity_id
_entity_poly.type
_entity_poly.pdbx_seq_one_letter_code
_entity_poly.pdbx_strand_id
1 'polypeptide(L)'
;IDALSTVHEQFPDKNLYFTEQWVGAPGNLKGDLVWHVKNLIIGATRNWARTVLEWNVAANSKLEPHTPGGCTQCLGALTIDGNQILSPRNPAYYIIAHAAKFVRPNSIRIGSNIVSGLPNVAFQRENDMKKVLIVVNENHSVKQTFQIQC
;
A
#
# COMPACT_ATOMS: atom_id res chain seq x y z
N ILE A 1 0.65 11.65 5.18
CA ILE A 1 -0.13 11.57 3.91
C ILE A 1 -1.23 12.63 3.87
N ASP A 2 -1.39 13.41 4.94
CA ASP A 2 -2.59 14.21 5.23
C ASP A 2 -2.74 15.47 4.39
N ALA A 3 -1.64 15.97 3.79
CA ALA A 3 -1.68 17.09 2.86
C ALA A 3 -2.58 16.84 1.63
N LEU A 4 -2.81 15.57 1.26
CA LEU A 4 -3.71 15.23 0.15
C LEU A 4 -5.15 15.70 0.40
N SER A 5 -5.65 15.63 1.64
CA SER A 5 -7.00 16.11 1.96
C SER A 5 -7.12 17.62 1.80
N THR A 6 -6.10 18.38 2.23
CA THR A 6 -6.08 19.84 2.00
C THR A 6 -6.13 20.19 0.52
N VAL A 7 -5.41 19.45 -0.34
CA VAL A 7 -5.47 19.67 -1.80
C VAL A 7 -6.85 19.33 -2.34
N HIS A 8 -7.45 18.23 -1.91
CA HIS A 8 -8.80 17.85 -2.35
C HIS A 8 -9.86 18.87 -1.92
N GLU A 9 -9.79 19.37 -0.69
CA GLU A 9 -10.72 20.39 -0.18
C GLU A 9 -10.66 21.69 -0.99
N GLN A 10 -9.46 22.09 -1.44
CA GLN A 10 -9.28 23.28 -2.29
C GLN A 10 -9.64 23.04 -3.76
N PHE A 11 -9.44 21.82 -4.26
CA PHE A 11 -9.62 21.45 -5.66
C PHE A 11 -10.40 20.12 -5.80
N PRO A 12 -11.68 20.07 -5.42
CA PRO A 12 -12.44 18.82 -5.30
C PRO A 12 -12.72 18.14 -6.64
N ASP A 13 -12.64 18.88 -7.75
CA ASP A 13 -12.80 18.37 -9.12
C ASP A 13 -11.51 17.73 -9.67
N LYS A 14 -10.38 17.83 -8.94
CA LYS A 14 -9.09 17.27 -9.35
C LYS A 14 -8.84 15.92 -8.70
N ASN A 15 -8.29 15.02 -9.49
CA ASN A 15 -7.90 13.69 -9.02
C ASN A 15 -6.54 13.74 -8.34
N LEU A 16 -6.39 12.98 -7.26
CA LEU A 16 -5.12 12.78 -6.57
C LEU A 16 -4.62 11.35 -6.80
N TYR A 17 -3.30 11.23 -6.95
CA TYR A 17 -2.62 9.96 -7.19
C TYR A 17 -1.38 9.91 -6.32
N PHE A 18 -1.23 8.87 -5.51
CA PHE A 18 0.00 8.60 -4.79
C PHE A 18 0.90 7.75 -5.68
N THR A 19 1.94 8.36 -6.22
CA THR A 19 2.67 7.79 -7.37
C THR A 19 3.96 7.08 -7.00
N GLU A 20 4.44 7.20 -5.76
CA GLU A 20 5.69 6.56 -5.37
C GLU A 20 5.87 6.46 -3.84
N GLN A 21 6.25 5.28 -3.39
CA GLN A 21 7.00 5.01 -2.17
C GLN A 21 7.90 3.80 -2.43
N TRP A 22 8.93 3.58 -1.62
CA TRP A 22 9.83 2.45 -1.74
C TRP A 22 10.04 1.74 -0.40
N VAL A 23 10.44 0.47 -0.47
CA VAL A 23 10.89 -0.33 0.68
C VAL A 23 12.41 -0.41 0.67
N GLY A 24 13.04 -0.21 1.82
CA GLY A 24 14.49 -0.29 1.95
C GLY A 24 15.04 -1.70 2.17
N ALA A 25 16.25 -1.94 1.67
CA ALA A 25 17.02 -3.14 1.96
C ALA A 25 17.88 -2.98 3.23
N PRO A 26 18.04 -4.04 4.05
CA PRO A 26 17.32 -5.30 3.99
C PRO A 26 15.84 -5.11 4.39
N GLY A 27 14.92 -5.75 3.68
CA GLY A 27 13.49 -5.61 3.96
C GLY A 27 13.09 -6.21 5.31
N ASN A 28 12.11 -5.60 5.98
CA ASN A 28 11.51 -6.06 7.23
C ASN A 28 10.00 -6.26 7.02
N LEU A 29 9.60 -7.43 6.54
CA LEU A 29 8.21 -7.72 6.21
C LEU A 29 7.22 -7.37 7.34
N LYS A 30 7.57 -7.64 8.60
CA LYS A 30 6.68 -7.37 9.74
C LYS A 30 6.42 -5.87 9.92
N GLY A 31 7.46 -5.04 9.80
CA GLY A 31 7.36 -3.59 9.96
C GLY A 31 6.82 -2.91 8.71
N ASP A 32 7.42 -3.21 7.56
CA ASP A 32 7.14 -2.56 6.28
C ASP A 32 5.69 -2.79 5.86
N LEU A 33 5.19 -4.04 5.99
CA LEU A 33 3.81 -4.34 5.62
C LEU A 33 2.82 -3.50 6.43
N VAL A 34 2.99 -3.43 7.75
CA VAL A 34 2.07 -2.68 8.62
C VAL A 34 2.14 -1.19 8.34
N TRP A 35 3.34 -0.63 8.24
CA TRP A 35 3.51 0.80 8.02
C TRP A 35 2.98 1.22 6.64
N HIS A 36 3.34 0.52 5.57
CA HIS A 36 2.94 0.89 4.22
C HIS A 36 1.44 0.65 3.97
N VAL A 37 0.86 -0.44 4.47
CA VAL A 37 -0.59 -0.65 4.33
C VAL A 37 -1.36 0.41 5.13
N LYS A 38 -0.93 0.74 6.35
CA LYS A 38 -1.56 1.81 7.15
C LYS A 38 -1.47 3.18 6.47
N ASN A 39 -0.28 3.61 6.08
CA ASN A 39 -0.05 5.00 5.66
C ASN A 39 -0.34 5.22 4.18
N LEU A 40 -0.15 4.21 3.34
CA LEU A 40 -0.29 4.35 1.88
C LEU A 40 -1.60 3.74 1.41
N ILE A 41 -1.80 2.43 1.55
CA ILE A 41 -3.01 1.76 1.06
C ILE A 41 -4.26 2.34 1.75
N ILE A 42 -4.27 2.37 3.07
CA ILE A 42 -5.38 2.93 3.86
C ILE A 42 -5.30 4.46 3.85
N GLY A 43 -4.16 5.02 4.26
CA GLY A 43 -4.00 6.46 4.44
C GLY A 43 -4.22 7.26 3.16
N ALA A 44 -3.55 6.92 2.06
CA ALA A 44 -3.67 7.71 0.82
C ALA A 44 -5.08 7.61 0.23
N THR A 45 -5.69 6.42 0.21
CA THR A 45 -7.04 6.26 -0.36
C THR A 45 -8.13 6.92 0.49
N ARG A 46 -7.99 6.93 1.82
CA ARG A 46 -8.85 7.73 2.71
C ARG A 46 -8.65 9.22 2.52
N ASN A 47 -7.45 9.65 2.10
CA ASN A 47 -7.14 11.03 1.71
C ASN A 47 -7.23 11.23 0.18
N TRP A 48 -8.27 10.66 -0.45
CA TRP A 48 -8.68 10.93 -1.84
C TRP A 48 -7.74 10.46 -2.96
N ALA A 49 -6.63 9.78 -2.64
CA ALA A 49 -5.80 9.17 -3.67
C ALA A 49 -6.56 8.03 -4.38
N ARG A 50 -6.64 8.10 -5.71
CA ARG A 50 -7.24 7.08 -6.56
C ARG A 50 -6.29 5.91 -6.87
N THR A 51 -5.01 6.08 -6.56
CA THR A 51 -3.95 5.11 -6.85
C THR A 51 -2.86 5.24 -5.80
N VAL A 52 -2.23 4.10 -5.48
CA VAL A 52 -1.04 3.99 -4.64
C VAL A 52 -0.04 3.11 -5.39
N LEU A 53 1.14 3.65 -5.69
CA LEU A 53 2.22 2.93 -6.35
C LEU A 53 3.42 2.80 -5.40
N GLU A 54 3.98 1.60 -5.35
CA GLU A 54 5.33 1.37 -4.84
C GLU A 54 6.32 1.43 -6.03
N TRP A 55 7.59 1.67 -5.74
CA TRP A 55 8.58 2.10 -6.73
C TRP A 55 9.04 0.99 -7.69
N ASN A 56 10.08 0.25 -7.33
CA ASN A 56 10.66 -0.77 -8.21
C ASN A 56 9.91 -2.10 -8.13
N VAL A 57 9.42 -2.61 -9.26
CA VAL A 57 8.85 -3.98 -9.33
C VAL A 57 9.94 -5.03 -9.11
N ALA A 58 11.15 -4.80 -9.61
CA ALA A 58 12.28 -5.70 -9.44
C ALA A 58 13.59 -4.93 -9.28
N ALA A 59 14.53 -5.50 -8.52
CA ALA A 59 15.92 -5.08 -8.44
C ALA A 59 16.82 -6.32 -8.35
N ASN A 60 18.09 -6.20 -8.70
CA ASN A 60 19.03 -7.30 -8.49
C ASN A 60 19.46 -7.41 -7.02
N SER A 61 20.18 -8.48 -6.65
CA SER A 61 20.65 -8.70 -5.28
C SER A 61 21.62 -7.63 -4.77
N LYS A 62 22.24 -6.87 -5.68
CA LYS A 62 23.14 -5.74 -5.41
C LYS A 62 22.41 -4.39 -5.38
N LEU A 63 21.09 -4.36 -5.59
CA LEU A 63 20.26 -3.16 -5.68
C LEU A 63 20.63 -2.24 -6.86
N GLU A 64 21.16 -2.84 -7.92
CA GLU A 64 21.61 -2.17 -9.15
C GLU A 64 20.68 -2.49 -10.34
N PRO A 65 20.70 -1.66 -11.40
CA PRO A 65 21.43 -0.40 -11.49
C PRO A 65 20.70 0.73 -10.74
N HIS A 66 21.49 1.67 -10.21
CA HIS A 66 21.00 2.98 -9.78
C HIS A 66 21.94 4.08 -10.33
N THR A 67 21.46 5.30 -10.45
CA THR A 67 22.30 6.43 -10.90
C THR A 67 23.31 6.85 -9.82
N PRO A 68 24.41 7.53 -10.19
CA PRO A 68 25.24 8.24 -9.22
C PRO A 68 24.40 9.23 -8.41
N GLY A 69 24.47 9.15 -7.08
CA GLY A 69 23.62 9.93 -6.17
C GLY A 69 22.17 9.42 -6.03
N GLY A 70 21.80 8.37 -6.75
CA GLY A 70 20.51 7.69 -6.64
C GLY A 70 20.42 6.81 -5.39
N CYS A 71 19.25 6.17 -5.22
CA CYS A 71 18.98 5.31 -4.09
C CYS A 71 19.83 4.02 -4.14
N THR A 72 20.70 3.85 -3.15
CA THR A 72 21.57 2.66 -3.00
C THR A 72 20.96 1.56 -2.15
N GLN A 73 19.73 1.78 -1.65
CA GLN A 73 19.05 0.88 -0.71
C GLN A 73 17.64 0.48 -1.17
N CYS A 74 17.27 0.81 -2.41
CA CYS A 74 15.91 0.60 -2.90
C CYS A 74 15.65 -0.86 -3.26
N LEU A 75 14.89 -1.55 -2.40
CA LEU A 75 14.53 -2.95 -2.60
C LEU A 75 13.37 -3.05 -3.59
N GLY A 76 13.55 -3.81 -4.66
CA GLY A 76 12.46 -4.15 -5.57
C GLY A 76 11.41 -5.04 -4.90
N ALA A 77 10.18 -5.05 -5.40
CA ALA A 77 9.16 -6.00 -4.95
C ALA A 77 9.58 -7.47 -5.19
N LEU A 78 10.46 -7.69 -6.17
CA LEU A 78 11.13 -8.95 -6.49
C LEU A 78 12.66 -8.74 -6.47
N THR A 79 13.42 -9.76 -6.09
CA THR A 79 14.88 -9.81 -6.30
C THR A 79 15.22 -10.78 -7.41
N ILE A 80 15.85 -10.30 -8.49
CA ILE A 80 16.13 -11.07 -9.71
C ILE A 80 17.60 -10.88 -10.12
N ASP A 81 18.35 -11.98 -10.27
CA ASP A 81 19.71 -11.99 -10.79
C ASP A 81 19.79 -12.77 -12.10
N GLY A 82 20.02 -12.08 -13.21
CA GLY A 82 19.96 -12.68 -14.55
C GLY A 82 18.58 -13.28 -14.83
N ASN A 83 18.54 -14.58 -15.12
CA ASN A 83 17.29 -15.34 -15.35
C ASN A 83 16.74 -16.02 -14.09
N GLN A 84 17.32 -15.75 -12.92
CA GLN A 84 16.93 -16.41 -11.66
C GLN A 84 16.19 -15.43 -10.73
N ILE A 85 15.04 -15.87 -10.22
CA ILE A 85 14.31 -15.15 -9.17
C ILE A 85 14.86 -15.62 -7.82
N LEU A 86 15.63 -14.78 -7.14
CA LEU A 86 16.24 -15.12 -5.85
C LEU A 86 15.27 -14.89 -4.69
N SER A 87 14.51 -13.79 -4.73
CA SER A 87 13.41 -13.52 -3.78
C SER A 87 12.14 -13.23 -4.59
N PRO A 88 11.18 -14.16 -4.63
CA PRO A 88 9.97 -13.98 -5.43
C PRO A 88 8.99 -12.97 -4.83
N ARG A 89 9.18 -12.55 -3.56
CA ARG A 89 8.29 -11.60 -2.87
C ARG A 89 9.01 -10.90 -1.71
N ASN A 90 9.43 -9.67 -1.95
CA ASN A 90 9.86 -8.72 -0.90
C ASN A 90 8.64 -7.98 -0.32
N PRO A 91 8.78 -7.19 0.76
CA PRO A 91 7.63 -6.56 1.42
C PRO A 91 6.73 -5.74 0.48
N ALA A 92 7.31 -4.97 -0.45
CA ALA A 92 6.56 -4.18 -1.44
C ALA A 92 5.57 -5.03 -2.26
N TYR A 93 5.91 -6.28 -2.59
CA TYR A 93 4.99 -7.20 -3.25
C TYR A 93 3.76 -7.46 -2.38
N TYR A 94 3.97 -7.79 -1.10
CA TYR A 94 2.88 -8.10 -0.19
C TYR A 94 2.00 -6.89 0.11
N ILE A 95 2.60 -5.69 0.23
CA ILE A 95 1.88 -4.43 0.44
C ILE A 95 0.86 -4.21 -0.67
N ILE A 96 1.30 -4.22 -1.94
CA ILE A 96 0.41 -4.02 -3.09
C ILE A 96 -0.55 -5.20 -3.26
N ALA A 97 -0.07 -6.45 -3.12
CA ALA A 97 -0.90 -7.64 -3.29
C ALA A 97 -2.03 -7.75 -2.27
N HIS A 98 -1.84 -7.21 -1.05
CA HIS A 98 -2.88 -7.18 -0.01
C HIS A 98 -4.12 -6.39 -0.46
N ALA A 99 -3.93 -5.33 -1.24
CA ALA A 99 -5.01 -4.53 -1.80
C ALA A 99 -5.42 -4.99 -3.21
N ALA A 100 -4.47 -5.03 -4.15
CA ALA A 100 -4.74 -5.13 -5.59
C ALA A 100 -5.44 -6.43 -6.03
N LYS A 101 -5.33 -7.50 -5.23
CA LYS A 101 -6.05 -8.75 -5.47
C LYS A 101 -7.56 -8.60 -5.29
N PHE A 102 -7.99 -7.74 -4.36
CA PHE A 102 -9.39 -7.61 -3.96
C PHE A 102 -10.00 -6.27 -4.37
N VAL A 103 -9.24 -5.18 -4.31
CA VAL A 103 -9.64 -3.85 -4.77
C VAL A 103 -9.23 -3.72 -6.23
N ARG A 104 -10.14 -4.12 -7.13
CA ARG A 104 -9.90 -4.13 -8.58
C ARG A 104 -10.11 -2.73 -9.17
N PRO A 105 -9.60 -2.45 -10.39
CA PRO A 105 -9.87 -1.18 -11.06
C PRO A 105 -11.36 -0.85 -11.05
N ASN A 106 -11.68 0.44 -10.92
CA ASN A 106 -13.03 1.01 -10.77
C ASN A 106 -13.72 0.73 -9.43
N SER A 107 -13.07 0.11 -8.44
CA SER A 107 -13.59 0.09 -7.08
C SER A 107 -13.78 1.49 -6.52
N ILE A 108 -14.93 1.73 -5.88
CA ILE A 108 -15.27 2.99 -5.22
C ILE A 108 -14.99 2.86 -3.73
N ARG A 109 -14.26 3.81 -3.15
CA ARG A 109 -14.10 3.89 -1.70
C ARG A 109 -15.45 4.24 -1.06
N ILE A 110 -15.89 3.45 -0.10
CA ILE A 110 -17.11 3.70 0.67
C ILE A 110 -16.76 4.13 2.11
N GLY A 111 -17.76 4.64 2.82
CA GLY A 111 -17.60 5.04 4.22
C GLY A 111 -17.28 3.85 5.13
N SER A 112 -16.35 4.04 6.06
CA SER A 112 -16.11 3.13 7.19
C SER A 112 -15.69 3.95 8.41
N ASN A 113 -16.10 3.50 9.61
CA ASN A 113 -15.75 4.15 10.87
C ASN A 113 -14.25 3.98 11.19
N ILE A 114 -13.72 4.90 12.00
CA ILE A 114 -12.35 4.82 12.51
C ILE A 114 -12.38 4.09 13.85
N VAL A 115 -11.56 3.04 13.96
CA VAL A 115 -11.41 2.26 15.18
C VAL A 115 -9.96 2.38 15.63
N SER A 116 -9.74 2.77 16.89
CA SER A 116 -8.40 2.96 17.44
C SER A 116 -7.59 1.66 17.40
N GLY A 117 -6.36 1.71 16.88
CA GLY A 117 -5.49 0.55 16.69
C GLY A 117 -5.84 -0.34 15.49
N LEU A 118 -6.95 -0.06 14.80
CA LEU A 118 -7.44 -0.79 13.62
C LEU A 118 -7.72 0.17 12.45
N PRO A 119 -6.69 0.88 11.93
CA PRO A 119 -6.82 1.64 10.70
C PRO A 119 -7.37 0.75 9.59
N ASN A 120 -8.35 1.27 8.86
CA ASN A 120 -9.07 0.51 7.86
C ASN A 120 -9.56 1.39 6.70
N VAL A 121 -9.83 0.75 5.58
CA VAL A 121 -10.54 1.37 4.45
C VAL A 121 -11.45 0.34 3.80
N ALA A 122 -12.64 0.79 3.38
CA ALA A 122 -13.62 -0.04 2.71
C ALA A 122 -13.82 0.42 1.26
N PHE A 123 -14.03 -0.55 0.37
CA PHE A 123 -14.34 -0.35 -1.04
C PHE A 123 -15.55 -1.17 -1.44
N GLN A 124 -16.29 -0.68 -2.42
CA GLN A 124 -17.26 -1.46 -3.18
C GLN A 124 -16.66 -1.73 -4.57
N ARG A 125 -16.73 -2.98 -5.02
CA ARG A 125 -16.39 -3.34 -6.40
C ARG A 125 -17.59 -3.13 -7.30
N GLU A 126 -17.47 -2.26 -8.27
CA GLU A 126 -18.57 -1.94 -9.19
C GLU A 126 -19.01 -3.13 -10.06
N ASN A 127 -18.11 -4.06 -10.38
CA ASN A 127 -18.42 -5.17 -11.28
C ASN A 127 -19.29 -6.27 -10.64
N ASP A 128 -19.21 -6.46 -9.33
CA ASP A 128 -19.93 -7.53 -8.63
C ASP A 128 -20.53 -7.12 -7.28
N MET A 129 -20.54 -5.81 -7.00
CA MET A 129 -21.09 -5.17 -5.81
C MET A 129 -20.52 -5.68 -4.47
N LYS A 130 -19.44 -6.47 -4.47
CA LYS A 130 -18.85 -6.96 -3.22
C LYS A 130 -18.14 -5.84 -2.48
N LYS A 131 -18.30 -5.83 -1.16
CA LYS A 131 -17.57 -4.97 -0.23
C LYS A 131 -16.22 -5.62 0.11
N VAL A 132 -15.16 -4.82 0.09
CA VAL A 132 -13.80 -5.21 0.47
C VAL A 132 -13.36 -4.31 1.61
N LEU A 133 -13.01 -4.89 2.75
CA LEU A 133 -12.44 -4.18 3.89
C LEU A 133 -10.96 -4.56 4.01
N ILE A 134 -10.08 -3.55 4.02
CA ILE A 134 -8.68 -3.70 4.40
C ILE A 134 -8.54 -3.14 5.81
N VAL A 135 -7.98 -3.93 6.72
CA VAL A 135 -7.72 -3.53 8.10
C VAL A 135 -6.31 -3.95 8.50
N VAL A 136 -5.64 -3.11 9.28
CA VAL A 136 -4.33 -3.40 9.86
C VAL A 136 -4.48 -3.39 11.37
N ASN A 137 -3.97 -4.42 12.05
CA ASN A 137 -3.79 -4.39 13.50
C ASN A 137 -2.43 -3.76 13.81
N GLU A 138 -2.45 -2.56 14.40
CA GLU A 138 -1.23 -1.83 14.75
C GLU A 138 -0.52 -2.41 15.97
N ASN A 139 -1.22 -3.20 16.79
CA ASN A 139 -0.62 -3.86 17.93
C ASN A 139 -0.11 -5.25 17.55
N HIS A 140 1.16 -5.30 17.15
CA HIS A 140 1.81 -6.54 16.71
C HIS A 140 1.95 -7.62 17.80
N SER A 141 1.69 -7.28 19.06
CA SER A 141 1.84 -8.18 20.21
C SER A 141 0.52 -8.61 20.82
N VAL A 142 -0.60 -7.97 20.42
CA VAL A 142 -1.92 -8.22 20.98
C VAL A 142 -2.90 -8.54 19.87
N LYS A 143 -3.53 -9.71 19.96
CA LYS A 143 -4.65 -10.04 19.08
C LYS A 143 -5.83 -9.14 19.42
N GLN A 144 -6.46 -8.57 18.39
CA GLN A 144 -7.65 -7.75 18.55
C GLN A 144 -8.85 -8.45 17.89
N THR A 145 -9.96 -8.48 18.62
CA THR A 145 -11.25 -8.90 18.09
C THR A 145 -12.01 -7.66 17.65
N PHE A 146 -12.56 -7.69 16.44
CA PHE A 146 -13.43 -6.65 15.92
C PHE A 146 -14.60 -7.28 15.17
N GLN A 147 -15.66 -6.50 14.99
CA GLN A 147 -16.84 -6.91 14.24
C GLN A 147 -17.01 -6.02 13.02
N ILE A 148 -17.55 -6.62 11.96
CA ILE A 148 -17.91 -5.91 10.73
C ILE A 148 -19.44 -5.93 10.65
N GLN A 149 -20.05 -4.75 10.60
CA GLN A 149 -21.49 -4.57 10.38
C GLN A 149 -21.67 -3.87 9.02
N CYS A 150 -22.45 -4.48 8.13
CA CYS A 150 -22.48 -4.18 6.70
C CYS A 150 -23.86 -3.78 6.20
#